data_AF-A0A9Q5G746-F1
#
_entry.id   AF-A0A9Q5G746-F1
#
_cell.length_a   1.000
_cell.length_b   1.000
_cell.length_c   1.000
_cell.angle_alpha   90.00
_cell.angle_beta   90.00
_cell.angle_gamma   90.00
#
_symmetry.space_group_name_H-M   'P 1'
#
loop_
_entity.id
_entity.type
_entity.pdbx_description
1 polymer ?
#
loop_
_entity_poly.entity_id
_entity_poly.type
_entity_poly.pdbx_seq_one_letter_code
_entity_poly.pdbx_strand_id
1 'polypeptide(L)'
;MKSNKSIPRNTFQYEYLASEYFITASPLLDQCSHKAHDLYNRALYDLRQGFFKRKYIKGYSQLDQLFKERYAKKESLLYHDLLYVQSAQQTLKEVNTVWSAWLKALKAYQKNPAKFTGRPRIHKYLRQNQGIFSL
;
A
#
# COMPACT_ATOMS: atom_id res chain seq x y z
N MET A 1 36.65 -37.11 -2.90
CA MET A 1 35.57 -36.80 -1.93
C MET A 1 35.81 -35.39 -1.42
N LYS A 2 34.98 -34.41 -1.82
CA LYS A 2 35.16 -33.01 -1.39
C LYS A 2 34.62 -32.87 0.04
N SER A 3 35.51 -32.62 0.99
CA SER A 3 35.15 -32.28 2.36
C SER A 3 34.50 -30.87 2.36
N ASN A 4 33.23 -30.80 2.74
CA ASN A 4 32.53 -29.54 2.96
C ASN A 4 33.11 -28.88 4.21
N LYS A 5 33.94 -27.86 4.03
CA LYS A 5 34.39 -27.01 5.14
C LYS A 5 33.17 -26.27 5.70
N SER A 6 32.83 -26.56 6.96
CA SER A 6 31.83 -25.80 7.71
C SER A 6 32.36 -24.41 7.99
N ILE A 7 31.71 -23.40 7.42
CA ILE A 7 32.04 -21.99 7.65
C ILE A 7 31.56 -21.63 9.07
N PRO A 8 32.44 -21.16 9.98
CA PRO A 8 32.02 -20.69 11.29
C PRO A 8 31.15 -19.44 11.13
N ARG A 9 29.95 -19.47 11.72
CA ARG A 9 29.01 -18.35 11.73
C ARG A 9 29.57 -17.27 12.67
N ASN A 10 29.91 -16.11 12.11
CA ASN A 10 30.54 -14.94 12.73
C ASN A 10 32.03 -15.06 13.05
N THR A 11 32.86 -14.64 12.10
CA THR A 11 34.13 -13.97 12.41
C THR A 11 33.90 -12.48 12.19
N PHE A 12 34.17 -11.65 13.20
CA PHE A 12 33.88 -10.22 13.15
C PHE A 12 34.71 -9.51 12.07
N GLN A 13 34.04 -9.01 11.04
CA GLN A 13 34.56 -7.97 10.14
C GLN A 13 33.65 -6.75 10.32
N TYR A 14 34.16 -5.73 11.00
CA TYR A 14 33.47 -4.45 11.14
C TYR A 14 33.71 -3.63 9.86
N GLU A 15 32.76 -3.68 8.92
CA GLU A 15 32.66 -2.75 7.80
C GLU A 15 31.37 -1.92 7.95
N TYR A 16 31.56 -0.66 8.33
CA TYR A 16 30.67 0.51 8.15
C TYR A 16 29.15 0.37 8.40
N LEU A 17 28.70 0.86 9.57
CA LEU A 17 27.44 1.58 9.91
C LEU A 17 26.16 1.38 9.07
N ALA A 18 25.86 0.16 8.63
CA ALA A 18 24.52 -0.27 8.28
C ALA A 18 24.29 -1.63 8.94
N SER A 19 23.71 -1.62 10.13
CA SER A 19 23.23 -2.86 10.73
C SER A 19 22.06 -3.37 9.89
N GLU A 20 22.30 -4.39 9.06
CA GLU A 20 21.23 -5.09 8.34
C GLU A 20 20.39 -5.89 9.35
N TYR A 21 19.15 -5.46 9.58
CA TYR A 21 18.20 -6.19 10.40
C TYR A 21 17.39 -7.14 9.52
N PHE A 22 17.67 -8.43 9.59
CA PHE A 22 16.85 -9.47 8.97
C PHE A 22 15.60 -9.72 9.82
N ILE A 23 14.47 -9.13 9.41
CA ILE A 23 13.17 -9.43 10.01
C ILE A 23 12.71 -10.80 9.50
N THR A 24 12.63 -11.79 10.39
CA THR A 24 12.14 -13.13 10.02
C THR A 24 10.65 -13.07 9.67
N ALA A 25 10.25 -13.76 8.60
CA ALA A 25 8.84 -13.91 8.27
C ALA A 25 8.06 -14.50 9.46
N SER A 26 6.91 -13.90 9.77
CA SER A 26 6.05 -14.35 10.86
C SER A 26 4.61 -14.44 10.38
N PRO A 27 3.82 -15.44 10.84
CA PRO A 27 2.41 -15.56 10.47
C PRO A 27 1.59 -14.30 10.79
N LEU A 28 2.01 -13.54 11.81
CA LEU A 28 1.40 -12.26 12.18
C LEU A 28 1.61 -11.20 11.09
N LEU A 29 2.82 -11.10 10.54
CA LEU A 29 3.14 -10.15 9.48
C LEU A 29 2.37 -10.47 8.20
N ASP A 30 2.21 -11.75 7.88
CA ASP A 30 1.41 -12.19 6.73
C ASP A 30 -0.05 -11.78 6.88
N GLN A 31 -0.64 -12.00 8.06
CA GLN A 31 -2.01 -11.57 8.37
C GLN A 31 -2.18 -10.05 8.27
N CYS A 32 -1.21 -9.27 8.79
CA CYS A 32 -1.19 -7.82 8.64
C CYS A 32 -1.14 -7.41 7.16
N SER A 33 -0.30 -8.08 6.36
CA SER A 33 -0.14 -7.82 4.93
C SER A 33 -1.46 -8.05 4.19
N HIS A 34 -2.16 -9.16 4.45
CA HIS A 34 -3.47 -9.45 3.88
C HIS A 34 -4.51 -8.39 4.27
N LYS A 35 -4.56 -7.97 5.53
CA LYS A 35 -5.49 -6.92 5.97
C LYS A 35 -5.21 -5.56 5.32
N ALA A 36 -3.93 -5.18 5.21
CA ALA A 36 -3.52 -3.97 4.49
C ALA A 36 -3.90 -4.04 3.01
N HIS A 37 -3.76 -5.22 2.38
CA HIS A 37 -4.22 -5.49 1.01
C HIS A 37 -5.68 -5.17 0.80
N ASP A 38 -6.51 -5.70 1.68
CA ASP A 38 -7.96 -5.57 1.58
C ASP A 38 -8.39 -4.12 1.83
N LEU A 39 -7.76 -3.45 2.82
CA LEU A 39 -7.97 -2.02 3.08
C LEU A 39 -7.58 -1.17 1.86
N TYR A 40 -6.42 -1.44 1.25
CA TYR A 40 -5.94 -0.74 0.05
C TYR A 40 -6.95 -0.87 -1.09
N ASN A 41 -7.38 -2.10 -1.39
CA ASN A 41 -8.31 -2.38 -2.46
C ASN A 41 -9.68 -1.76 -2.21
N ARG A 42 -10.16 -1.81 -0.96
CA ARG A 42 -11.43 -1.19 -0.56
C ARG A 42 -11.39 0.32 -0.77
N ALA A 43 -10.33 0.98 -0.33
CA ALA A 43 -10.15 2.42 -0.48
C ALA A 43 -10.04 2.83 -1.95
N LEU A 44 -9.27 2.07 -2.75
CA LEU A 44 -9.18 2.29 -4.20
C LEU A 44 -10.53 2.12 -4.89
N TYR A 45 -11.35 1.16 -4.44
CA TYR A 45 -12.71 0.99 -4.95
C TYR A 45 -13.58 2.21 -4.64
N ASP A 46 -13.55 2.75 -3.42
CA ASP A 46 -14.34 3.94 -3.09
C ASP A 46 -13.93 5.17 -3.90
N LEU A 47 -12.63 5.37 -4.10
CA LEU A 47 -12.11 6.46 -4.92
C LEU A 47 -12.59 6.33 -6.38
N ARG A 48 -12.52 5.12 -6.94
CA ARG A 48 -13.04 4.81 -8.28
C ARG A 48 -14.54 5.05 -8.37
N GLN A 49 -15.32 4.50 -7.45
CA GLN A 49 -16.77 4.66 -7.42
C GLN A 49 -17.18 6.13 -7.27
N GLY A 50 -16.50 6.86 -6.38
CA GLY A 50 -16.73 8.29 -6.17
C GLY A 50 -16.42 9.11 -7.42
N PHE A 51 -15.35 8.77 -8.13
CA PHE A 51 -14.99 9.41 -9.40
C PHE A 51 -16.06 9.20 -10.49
N PHE A 52 -16.52 7.96 -10.70
CA PHE A 52 -17.53 7.67 -11.72
C PHE A 52 -18.93 8.19 -11.36
N LYS A 53 -19.30 8.18 -10.07
CA LYS A 53 -20.61 8.64 -9.56
C LYS A 53 -20.65 10.14 -9.24
N ARG A 54 -19.62 10.91 -9.62
CA ARG A 54 -19.45 12.36 -9.32
C ARG A 54 -19.50 12.71 -7.82
N LYS A 55 -19.31 11.75 -6.92
CA LYS A 55 -19.17 11.92 -5.46
C LYS A 55 -17.69 11.85 -5.08
N TYR A 56 -16.98 12.94 -5.35
CA TYR A 56 -15.52 12.94 -5.29
C TYR A 56 -14.99 13.06 -3.86
N ILE A 57 -14.10 12.15 -3.47
CA ILE A 57 -13.38 12.20 -2.18
C ILE A 57 -12.13 13.07 -2.37
N LYS A 58 -12.10 14.21 -1.67
CA LYS A 58 -11.01 15.19 -1.74
C LYS A 58 -9.90 14.85 -0.75
N GLY A 59 -8.94 14.07 -1.22
CA GLY A 59 -7.67 13.83 -0.54
C GLY A 59 -7.76 12.88 0.65
N TYR A 60 -6.64 12.75 1.36
CA TYR A 60 -6.47 11.79 2.45
C TYR A 60 -7.42 12.04 3.63
N SER A 61 -7.59 13.29 4.07
CA SER A 61 -8.40 13.60 5.26
C SER A 61 -9.86 13.12 5.11
N GLN A 62 -10.48 13.35 3.95
CA GLN A 62 -11.84 12.87 3.69
C GLN A 62 -11.91 11.34 3.57
N LEU A 63 -10.87 10.72 3.02
CA LEU A 63 -10.78 9.27 2.93
C LEU A 63 -10.66 8.64 4.32
N ASP A 64 -9.75 9.14 5.17
CA ASP A 64 -9.58 8.69 6.55
C ASP A 64 -10.86 8.86 7.37
N GLN A 65 -11.51 10.02 7.27
CA GLN A 65 -12.78 10.29 7.94
C GLN A 65 -13.88 9.32 7.48
N LEU A 66 -13.99 9.05 6.18
CA LEU A 66 -14.96 8.08 5.65
C LEU A 66 -14.78 6.69 6.25
N PHE A 67 -13.53 6.22 6.37
CA PHE A 67 -13.26 4.91 6.95
C PHE A 67 -13.52 4.87 8.47
N LYS A 68 -13.24 5.95 9.19
CA LYS A 68 -13.61 6.09 10.62
C LYS A 68 -15.11 6.07 10.83
N GLU A 69 -15.87 6.78 10.00
CA GLU A 69 -17.35 6.79 10.06
C GLU A 69 -17.95 5.41 9.79
N ARG A 70 -17.41 4.69 8.80
CA ARG A 70 -17.85 3.31 8.50
C ARG A 70 -17.57 2.35 9.64
N TYR A 71 -16.43 2.52 10.30
CA TYR A 71 -16.13 1.76 11.51
C TYR A 71 -17.13 2.06 12.62
N ALA A 72 -17.40 3.34 12.89
CA ALA A 72 -18.38 3.75 13.90
C ALA A 72 -19.79 3.19 13.62
N LYS A 73 -20.16 3.08 12.34
CA LYS A 73 -21.44 2.47 11.88
C LYS A 73 -21.41 0.95 11.81
N LYS A 74 -20.28 0.30 12.12
CA LYS A 74 -20.06 -1.16 11.99
C LYS A 74 -20.27 -1.69 10.55
N GLU A 75 -20.11 -0.83 9.55
CA GLU A 75 -20.21 -1.22 8.12
C GLU A 75 -18.94 -1.91 7.63
N SER A 76 -17.79 -1.58 8.23
CA SER A 76 -16.49 -2.14 7.86
C SER A 76 -15.55 -2.11 9.06
N LEU A 77 -14.98 -3.26 9.40
CA LEU A 77 -14.00 -3.41 10.49
C LEU A 77 -12.55 -3.17 10.02
N LEU A 78 -12.32 -3.18 8.70
CA LEU A 78 -10.99 -3.09 8.07
C LEU A 78 -10.06 -2.00 8.60
N TYR A 79 -10.58 -0.86 9.05
CA TYR A 79 -9.77 0.24 9.57
C TYR A 79 -9.11 -0.09 10.93
N HIS A 80 -9.78 -0.89 11.78
CA HIS A 80 -9.26 -1.31 13.09
C HIS A 80 -8.87 -2.80 13.13
N ASP A 81 -9.00 -3.53 12.02
CA ASP A 81 -8.57 -4.93 11.94
C ASP A 81 -7.04 -5.07 11.94
N LEU A 82 -6.31 -4.03 11.54
CA LEU A 82 -4.85 -3.97 11.65
C LEU A 82 -4.43 -3.80 13.11
N LEU A 83 -3.28 -4.39 13.48
CA LEU A 83 -2.75 -4.31 14.85
C LEU A 83 -2.59 -2.87 15.35
N TYR A 84 -2.19 -1.97 14.44
CA TYR A 84 -2.02 -0.56 14.74
C TYR A 84 -2.83 0.28 13.76
N VAL A 85 -3.56 1.25 14.30
CA VAL A 85 -4.30 2.25 13.51
C VAL A 85 -3.36 3.03 12.58
N GLN A 86 -2.11 3.23 12.99
CA GLN A 86 -1.09 3.88 12.17
C GLN A 86 -0.81 3.11 10.87
N SER A 87 -0.84 1.78 10.90
CA SER A 87 -0.71 0.95 9.69
C SER A 87 -1.87 1.20 8.74
N ALA A 88 -3.11 1.27 9.25
CA ALA A 88 -4.29 1.57 8.44
C ALA A 88 -4.20 2.96 7.79
N GLN A 89 -3.81 3.96 8.58
CA GLN A 89 -3.59 5.33 8.11
C GLN A 89 -2.51 5.38 7.02
N GLN A 90 -1.41 4.66 7.21
CA GLN A 90 -0.33 4.59 6.23
C GLN A 90 -0.81 3.99 4.90
N THR A 91 -1.54 2.87 4.95
CA THR A 91 -2.14 2.25 3.77
C THR A 91 -3.08 3.23 3.04
N LEU A 92 -3.92 3.97 3.77
CA LEU A 92 -4.80 4.99 3.18
C LEU A 92 -4.02 6.16 2.55
N LYS A 93 -2.91 6.59 3.15
CA LYS A 93 -2.01 7.61 2.58
C LYS A 93 -1.39 7.14 1.27
N GLU A 94 -0.95 5.88 1.21
CA GLU A 94 -0.38 5.29 0.01
C GLU A 94 -1.39 5.28 -1.14
N VAL A 95 -2.59 4.76 -0.90
CA VAL A 95 -3.69 4.77 -1.88
C VAL A 95 -3.97 6.20 -2.36
N ASN A 96 -4.07 7.16 -1.44
CA ASN A 96 -4.36 8.55 -1.80
C ASN A 96 -3.24 9.20 -2.62
N THR A 97 -1.97 8.89 -2.31
CA THR A 97 -0.81 9.40 -3.06
C THR A 97 -0.82 8.88 -4.48
N VAL A 98 -0.98 7.56 -4.64
CA VAL A 98 -1.06 6.86 -5.93
C VAL A 98 -2.23 7.39 -6.76
N TRP A 99 -3.39 7.58 -6.15
CA TRP A 99 -4.58 8.14 -6.78
C TRP A 99 -4.39 9.61 -7.22
N SER A 100 -3.85 10.44 -6.34
CA SER A 100 -3.58 11.86 -6.60
C SER A 100 -2.55 12.04 -7.73
N ALA A 101 -1.53 11.18 -7.78
CA ALA A 101 -0.56 11.17 -8.87
C ALA A 101 -1.22 10.84 -10.21
N TRP A 102 -2.11 9.85 -10.26
CA TRP A 102 -2.87 9.53 -11.48
C TRP A 102 -3.76 10.69 -11.94
N LEU A 103 -4.43 11.37 -11.02
CA LEU A 103 -5.27 12.54 -11.35
C LEU A 103 -4.44 13.71 -11.89
N LYS A 104 -3.26 13.96 -11.32
CA LYS A 104 -2.32 14.96 -11.83
C LYS A 104 -1.86 14.60 -13.24
N ALA A 105 -1.49 13.33 -13.47
CA ALA A 105 -1.10 12.83 -14.78
C ALA A 105 -2.25 12.96 -15.80
N LEU A 106 -3.49 12.64 -15.42
CA LEU A 106 -4.66 12.78 -16.28
C LEU A 106 -4.92 14.23 -16.69
N LYS A 107 -4.79 15.18 -15.75
CA LYS A 107 -4.91 16.62 -16.05
C LYS A 107 -3.78 17.11 -16.95
N ALA A 108 -2.55 16.65 -16.73
CA ALA A 108 -1.41 17.00 -17.58
C ALA A 108 -1.57 16.44 -19.00
N TYR A 109 -2.06 15.21 -19.13
CA TYR A 109 -2.42 14.59 -20.42
C TYR A 109 -3.49 15.38 -21.16
N GLN A 110 -4.55 15.82 -20.48
CA GLN A 110 -5.61 16.65 -21.09
C GLN A 110 -5.07 17.99 -21.63
N LYS A 111 -4.07 18.58 -20.96
CA LYS A 111 -3.45 19.84 -21.39
C LYS A 111 -2.49 19.65 -22.56
N ASN A 112 -1.71 18.57 -22.57
CA ASN A 112 -0.76 18.29 -23.64
C ASN A 112 -0.64 16.78 -23.88
N PRO A 113 -1.51 16.21 -24.74
CA PRO A 113 -1.48 14.78 -25.04
C PRO A 113 -0.18 14.31 -25.70
N ALA A 114 0.47 15.17 -26.48
CA ALA A 114 1.67 14.82 -27.27
C ALA A 114 2.90 14.49 -26.40
N LYS A 115 2.95 14.97 -25.14
CA LYS A 115 4.03 14.65 -24.20
C LYS A 115 3.92 13.25 -23.59
N PHE A 116 2.85 12.53 -23.86
CA PHE A 116 2.58 11.21 -23.28
C PHE A 116 2.52 10.18 -24.40
N THR A 117 3.02 8.98 -24.11
CA THR A 117 2.90 7.82 -25.02
C THR A 117 1.46 7.30 -25.11
N GLY A 118 0.57 7.75 -24.21
CA GLY A 118 -0.85 7.44 -24.22
C GLY A 118 -1.57 7.96 -22.99
N ARG A 119 -2.88 7.72 -22.92
CA ARG A 119 -3.71 8.17 -21.79
C ARG A 119 -3.30 7.46 -20.48
N PRO A 120 -3.04 8.20 -19.38
CA PRO A 120 -2.73 7.62 -18.08
C PRO A 120 -3.81 6.63 -17.63
N ARG A 121 -3.41 5.39 -17.37
CA ARG A 121 -4.31 4.31 -16.95
C ARG A 121 -4.59 4.39 -15.46
N ILE A 122 -5.84 4.12 -15.10
CA ILE A 122 -6.27 4.06 -13.71
C ILE A 122 -5.67 2.83 -13.02
N HIS A 123 -5.19 3.01 -11.78
CA HIS A 123 -4.54 1.94 -11.01
C HIS A 123 -5.44 0.73 -10.82
N LYS A 124 -4.90 -0.46 -11.03
CA LYS A 124 -5.63 -1.73 -10.87
C LYS A 124 -5.68 -2.11 -9.38
N TYR A 125 -6.66 -2.94 -9.03
CA TYR A 125 -6.70 -3.59 -7.72
C TYR A 125 -5.51 -4.54 -7.58
N LEU A 126 -5.00 -4.65 -6.35
CA LEU A 126 -3.97 -5.60 -5.99
C LEU A 126 -4.52 -7.02 -6.10
N ARG A 127 -3.77 -7.93 -6.71
CA ARG A 127 -4.18 -9.33 -6.90
C ARG A 127 -3.84 -10.15 -5.66
N GLN A 128 -4.74 -11.06 -5.25
CA GLN A 128 -4.59 -11.89 -4.06
C GLN A 128 -3.30 -12.74 -4.01
N ASN A 129 -2.65 -12.97 -5.17
CA ASN A 129 -1.50 -13.87 -5.27
C ASN A 129 -0.16 -13.14 -5.49
N GLN A 130 -0.11 -11.82 -5.33
CA GLN A 130 1.16 -11.09 -5.22
C GLN A 130 1.46 -10.94 -3.74
N GLY A 131 1.97 -12.04 -3.16
CA GLY A 131 2.45 -12.06 -1.79
C GLY A 131 3.47 -10.95 -1.58
N ILE A 132 3.37 -10.34 -0.40
CA ILE A 132 4.30 -9.37 0.18
C ILE A 132 4.15 -7.97 -0.45
N PHE A 133 3.48 -7.09 0.29
CA PHE A 133 3.71 -5.65 0.20
C PHE A 133 5.21 -5.40 0.35
N SER A 134 5.89 -5.11 -0.76
CA SER A 134 7.23 -4.54 -0.71
C SER A 134 7.10 -3.10 -0.22
N LEU A 135 7.36 -2.89 1.07
CA LEU A 135 7.64 -1.59 1.66
C LEU A 135 9.04 -1.12 1.26
#